data_AF-A0A1M4ZB30-F1
#
_entry.id   AF-A0A1M4ZB30-F1
#
_cell.length_a   1.000
_cell.length_b   1.000
_cell.length_c   1.000
_cell.angle_alpha   90.00
_cell.angle_beta   90.00
_cell.angle_gamma   90.00
#
_symmetry.space_group_name_H-M   'P 1'
#
loop_
_entity.id
_entity.type
_entity.pdbx_description
1 polymer ?
#
loop_
_entity_poly.entity_id
_entity_poly.type
_entity_poly.pdbx_seq_one_letter_code
_entity_poly.pdbx_strand_id
1 'polypeptide(L)'
;MKAVILFASMLFCMESVLAQTNYYTETKTFYENGYTYQCDVEESGTVTLYNKSSKWIYKQMIYKDTGKQYIADYDTPDIYEEISDEFSHQCDSIINNAFSTEEKRRIKDNFFILVLYANSETGVIEDVDFEFVTFNPYATVPVSVYRKIEVGIKQKLRLVPTAEGRRLNYLFCWNHLVPE
;
A
#
# COMPACT_ATOMS: atom_id res chain seq x y z
N MET A 1 -45.74 17.79 25.41
CA MET A 1 -44.47 17.34 26.01
C MET A 1 -43.99 15.99 25.45
N LYS A 2 -44.79 14.91 25.44
CA LYS A 2 -44.39 13.61 24.85
C LYS A 2 -44.05 13.67 23.35
N ALA A 3 -44.79 14.44 22.55
CA ALA A 3 -44.52 14.62 21.11
C ALA A 3 -43.26 15.47 20.81
N VAL A 4 -42.91 16.40 21.70
CA VAL A 4 -41.73 17.28 21.54
C VAL A 4 -40.44 16.51 21.87
N ILE A 5 -40.51 15.57 22.82
CA ILE A 5 -39.39 14.70 23.18
C ILE A 5 -39.08 13.69 22.04
N LEU A 6 -40.12 13.18 21.35
CA LEU A 6 -39.97 12.28 20.20
C LEU A 6 -39.33 12.97 18.96
N PHE A 7 -39.61 14.25 18.76
CA PHE A 7 -39.00 15.03 17.68
C PHE A 7 -37.52 15.34 17.96
N ALA A 8 -37.18 15.65 19.22
CA ALA A 8 -35.79 15.87 19.63
C ALA A 8 -34.94 14.58 19.55
N SER A 9 -35.52 13.41 19.83
CA SER A 9 -34.83 12.12 19.66
C SER A 9 -34.61 11.73 18.19
N MET A 10 -35.50 12.12 17.27
CA MET A 10 -35.28 11.91 15.82
C MET A 10 -34.23 12.86 15.23
N LEU A 11 -34.14 14.08 15.74
CA LEU A 11 -33.12 15.06 15.34
C LEU A 11 -31.70 14.64 15.77
N PHE A 12 -31.56 13.91 16.89
CA PHE A 12 -30.30 13.30 17.32
C PHE A 12 -29.92 12.01 16.55
N CYS A 13 -30.85 11.41 15.80
CA CYS A 13 -30.52 10.30 14.88
C CYS A 13 -29.97 10.77 13.53
N MET A 14 -29.89 12.09 13.30
CA MET A 14 -29.20 12.67 12.14
C MET A 14 -27.81 13.22 12.48
N GLU A 15 -27.20 12.75 13.58
CA GLU A 15 -25.76 12.91 13.78
C GLU A 15 -24.99 12.00 12.79
N SER A 16 -24.83 12.54 11.59
CA SER A 16 -23.81 12.19 10.61
C SER A 16 -23.77 10.73 10.12
N VAL A 17 -24.55 10.42 9.09
CA VAL A 17 -23.92 9.76 7.93
C VAL A 17 -23.05 10.83 7.27
N LEU A 18 -21.92 11.19 7.89
CA LEU A 18 -20.88 11.88 7.16
C LEU A 18 -20.41 10.86 6.14
N ALA A 19 -20.85 11.02 4.89
CA ALA A 19 -20.24 10.31 3.77
C ALA A 19 -18.74 10.54 3.90
N GLN A 20 -18.00 9.49 4.23
CA GLN A 20 -16.57 9.60 4.47
C GLN A 20 -15.93 10.08 3.19
N THR A 21 -15.06 11.09 3.30
CA THR A 21 -14.38 11.64 2.14
C THR A 21 -13.54 10.54 1.50
N ASN A 22 -13.89 10.17 0.28
CA ASN A 22 -13.06 9.35 -0.57
C ASN A 22 -11.93 10.23 -1.12
N TYR A 23 -10.69 9.87 -0.82
CA TYR A 23 -9.53 10.64 -1.24
C TYR A 23 -9.01 10.22 -2.61
N TYR A 24 -9.44 9.11 -3.22
CA TYR A 24 -8.77 8.51 -4.39
C TYR A 24 -9.76 8.16 -5.51
N THR A 25 -10.67 9.08 -5.82
CA THR A 25 -11.71 8.89 -6.85
C THR A 25 -11.22 9.07 -8.29
N GLU A 26 -10.09 9.74 -8.47
CA GLU A 26 -9.52 10.07 -9.79
C GLU A 26 -8.00 10.21 -9.69
N THR A 27 -7.33 10.14 -10.84
CA THR A 27 -5.89 10.34 -10.94
C THR A 27 -5.50 11.74 -10.48
N LYS A 28 -4.63 11.83 -9.47
CA LYS A 28 -4.15 13.12 -8.94
C LYS A 28 -2.83 13.00 -8.18
N THR A 29 -2.19 14.15 -7.96
CA THR A 29 -1.00 14.26 -7.13
C THR A 29 -1.33 14.93 -5.80
N PHE A 30 -0.90 14.33 -4.69
CA PHE A 30 -0.93 14.92 -3.35
C PHE A 30 0.38 15.66 -3.07
N TYR A 31 0.30 16.95 -2.82
CA TYR A 31 1.44 17.79 -2.45
C TYR A 31 1.40 18.06 -0.94
N GLU A 32 2.20 17.30 -0.19
CA GLU A 32 2.28 17.39 1.26
C GLU A 32 3.60 18.03 1.70
N ASN A 33 3.67 18.46 2.95
CA ASN A 33 4.91 19.04 3.47
C ASN A 33 6.00 17.95 3.61
N GLY A 34 6.97 17.95 2.69
CA GLY A 34 8.13 17.05 2.72
C GLY A 34 7.96 15.74 1.97
N TYR A 35 6.85 15.52 1.27
CA TYR A 35 6.68 14.38 0.35
C TYR A 35 5.60 14.66 -0.71
N THR A 36 5.65 13.94 -1.83
CA THR A 36 4.67 14.05 -2.90
C THR A 36 4.25 12.65 -3.31
N TYR A 37 2.94 12.41 -3.37
CA TYR A 37 2.37 11.13 -3.73
C TYR A 37 1.58 11.24 -5.02
N GLN A 38 1.69 10.22 -5.87
CA GLN A 38 0.88 10.06 -7.05
C GLN A 38 -0.18 8.99 -6.76
N CYS A 39 -1.42 9.30 -7.14
CA CYS A 39 -2.54 8.39 -7.14
C CYS A 39 -2.98 8.26 -8.58
N ASP A 40 -2.80 7.09 -9.16
CA ASP A 40 -3.27 6.75 -10.50
C ASP A 40 -4.52 5.88 -10.35
N VAL A 41 -5.61 6.27 -11.02
CA VAL A 41 -6.90 5.58 -10.94
C VAL A 41 -7.30 5.12 -12.34
N GLU A 42 -7.49 3.81 -12.48
CA GLU A 42 -7.95 3.18 -13.72
C GLU A 42 -9.47 3.33 -13.91
N GLU A 43 -9.96 3.12 -15.13
CA GLU A 43 -11.41 3.08 -15.42
C GLU A 43 -12.15 2.00 -14.61
N SER A 44 -11.45 0.92 -14.25
CA SER A 44 -11.93 -0.16 -13.38
C SER A 44 -12.19 0.30 -11.93
N GLY A 45 -11.63 1.45 -11.54
CA GLY A 45 -11.60 1.94 -10.18
C GLY A 45 -10.42 1.41 -9.36
N THR A 46 -9.49 0.66 -9.95
CA THR A 46 -8.21 0.32 -9.29
C THR A 46 -7.39 1.57 -9.07
N VAL A 47 -6.87 1.72 -7.86
CA VAL A 47 -5.98 2.79 -7.42
C VAL A 47 -4.59 2.22 -7.23
N THR A 48 -3.57 2.83 -7.84
CA THR A 48 -2.17 2.65 -7.47
C THR A 48 -1.68 3.93 -6.79
N LEU A 49 -1.34 3.84 -5.51
CA LEU A 49 -0.88 4.95 -4.68
C LEU A 49 0.59 4.77 -4.33
N TYR A 50 1.44 5.72 -4.72
CA TYR A 50 2.88 5.61 -4.54
C TYR A 50 3.55 6.96 -4.35
N ASN A 51 4.76 6.94 -3.78
CA ASN A 51 5.59 8.13 -3.72
C ASN A 51 6.01 8.56 -5.13
N LYS A 52 5.77 9.82 -5.51
CA LYS A 52 6.05 10.30 -6.87
C LYS A 52 7.55 10.26 -7.24
N SER A 53 8.42 10.16 -6.24
CA SER A 53 9.86 9.99 -6.43
C SER A 53 10.32 8.54 -6.64
N SER A 54 9.39 7.58 -6.57
CA SER A 54 9.69 6.17 -6.80
C SER A 54 10.25 5.93 -8.19
N LYS A 55 11.23 5.04 -8.29
CA LYS A 55 12.00 4.75 -9.50
C LYS A 55 11.43 3.57 -10.28
N TRP A 56 10.90 2.57 -9.57
CA TRP A 56 10.61 1.25 -10.14
C TRP A 56 9.14 1.03 -10.51
N ILE A 57 8.22 1.90 -10.08
CA ILE A 57 6.79 1.79 -10.41
C ILE A 57 6.58 1.83 -11.93
N TYR A 58 5.82 0.89 -12.46
CA TYR A 58 5.58 0.65 -13.90
C TYR A 58 6.85 0.36 -14.73
N LYS A 59 8.01 0.16 -14.11
CA LYS A 59 9.21 -0.28 -14.82
C LYS A 59 9.14 -1.77 -15.05
N GLN A 60 9.70 -2.19 -16.17
CA GLN A 60 9.86 -3.60 -16.48
C GLN A 60 11.03 -4.17 -15.68
N MET A 61 10.85 -5.36 -15.13
CA MET A 61 11.93 -6.12 -14.54
C MET A 61 12.77 -6.74 -15.66
N ILE A 62 14.07 -6.45 -15.67
CA ILE A 62 15.00 -6.87 -16.72
C ILE A 62 16.28 -7.44 -16.11
N TYR A 63 16.92 -8.33 -16.85
CA TYR A 63 18.27 -8.77 -16.56
C TYR A 63 19.28 -7.66 -16.90
N LYS A 64 20.13 -7.29 -15.94
CA LYS A 64 21.11 -6.19 -16.07
C LYS A 64 22.16 -6.44 -17.16
N ASP A 65 22.53 -7.70 -17.37
CA ASP A 65 23.56 -8.13 -18.32
C ASP A 65 23.08 -8.12 -19.77
N THR A 66 21.84 -8.51 -20.02
CA THR A 66 21.28 -8.71 -21.36
C THR A 66 20.24 -7.67 -21.74
N GLY A 67 19.69 -6.93 -20.77
CA GLY A 67 18.56 -6.02 -20.96
C GLY A 67 17.25 -6.73 -21.29
N LYS A 68 17.21 -8.07 -21.28
CA LYS A 68 16.01 -8.84 -21.59
C LYS A 68 15.02 -8.76 -20.44
N GLN A 69 13.73 -8.72 -20.78
CA GLN A 69 12.64 -8.84 -19.82
C GLN A 69 12.78 -10.13 -19.01
N TYR A 70 12.66 -10.00 -17.69
CA TYR A 70 12.39 -11.13 -16.82
C TYR A 70 10.91 -11.47 -16.87
N ILE A 71 10.61 -12.74 -17.09
CA ILE A 71 9.26 -13.29 -17.06
C ILE A 71 9.32 -14.46 -16.09
N ALA A 72 8.58 -14.38 -14.99
CA ALA A 72 8.46 -15.50 -14.07
C ALA A 72 7.63 -16.61 -14.71
N ASP A 73 8.10 -17.84 -14.56
CA ASP A 73 7.37 -19.07 -14.88
C ASP A 73 7.61 -20.12 -13.77
N TYR A 74 7.00 -21.29 -13.89
CA TYR A 74 7.13 -22.35 -12.88
C TYR A 74 8.55 -22.90 -12.71
N ASP A 75 9.42 -22.72 -13.70
CA ASP A 75 10.79 -23.21 -13.71
C ASP A 75 11.81 -22.10 -13.38
N THR A 76 11.38 -20.83 -13.30
CA THR A 76 12.26 -19.73 -12.90
C THR A 76 12.68 -19.87 -11.44
N PRO A 77 13.99 -19.76 -11.13
CA PRO A 77 14.45 -19.72 -9.75
C PRO A 77 13.88 -18.51 -8.99
N ASP A 78 13.66 -18.69 -7.69
CA ASP A 78 13.27 -17.60 -6.81
C ASP A 78 14.29 -16.46 -6.86
N ILE A 79 13.80 -15.22 -6.89
CA ILE A 79 14.63 -14.01 -6.99
C ILE A 79 14.99 -13.44 -5.61
N TYR A 80 14.34 -13.92 -4.54
CA TYR A 80 14.70 -13.67 -3.15
C TYR A 80 14.40 -14.92 -2.31
N GLU A 81 15.08 -15.07 -1.17
CA GLU A 81 14.82 -16.16 -0.23
C GLU A 81 13.41 -16.05 0.36
N GLU A 82 12.86 -17.17 0.81
CA GLU A 82 11.53 -17.24 1.42
C GLU A 82 11.34 -16.17 2.50
N ILE A 83 10.17 -15.52 2.50
CA ILE A 83 9.83 -14.48 3.46
C ILE A 83 9.74 -15.10 4.86
N SER A 84 10.66 -14.72 5.74
CA SER A 84 10.69 -15.20 7.13
C SER A 84 9.50 -14.69 7.96
N ASP A 85 9.10 -15.45 8.98
CA ASP A 85 8.11 -15.02 9.98
C ASP A 85 8.43 -13.66 10.60
N GLU A 86 9.72 -13.39 10.86
CA GLU A 86 10.17 -12.11 11.41
C GLU A 86 9.88 -10.95 10.46
N PHE A 87 10.11 -11.13 9.15
CA PHE A 87 9.76 -10.13 8.14
C PHE A 87 8.25 -9.86 8.15
N SER A 88 7.44 -10.92 8.14
CA SER A 88 5.98 -10.82 8.14
C SER A 88 5.48 -10.10 9.39
N HIS A 89 5.91 -10.52 10.58
CA HIS A 89 5.52 -9.87 11.83
C HIS A 89 5.95 -8.39 11.90
N GLN A 90 7.14 -8.04 11.40
CA GLN A 90 7.56 -6.65 11.35
C GLN A 90 6.73 -5.83 10.36
N CYS A 91 6.41 -6.39 9.19
CA CYS A 91 5.55 -5.77 8.20
C CYS A 91 4.17 -5.47 8.81
N ASP A 92 3.54 -6.48 9.40
CA ASP A 92 2.24 -6.36 10.07
C ASP A 92 2.30 -5.32 11.19
N SER A 93 3.35 -5.33 12.00
CA SER A 93 3.54 -4.34 13.06
C SER A 93 3.64 -2.91 12.51
N ILE A 94 4.39 -2.68 11.43
CA ILE A 94 4.51 -1.37 10.80
C ILE A 94 3.15 -0.88 10.29
N ILE A 95 2.42 -1.76 9.60
CA ILE A 95 1.11 -1.46 9.02
C ILE A 95 0.10 -1.17 10.13
N ASN A 96 -0.04 -2.09 11.09
CA ASN A 96 -0.99 -1.99 12.20
C ASN A 96 -0.74 -0.76 13.07
N ASN A 97 0.50 -0.31 13.21
CA ASN A 97 0.82 0.90 13.98
C ASN A 97 0.61 2.20 13.21
N ALA A 98 0.46 2.15 11.87
CA ALA A 98 0.22 3.34 11.06
C ALA A 98 -1.25 3.80 11.14
N PHE A 99 -2.18 2.86 11.25
CA PHE A 99 -3.61 3.12 11.35
C PHE A 99 -4.04 3.46 12.78
N SER A 100 -4.90 4.47 12.92
CA SER A 100 -5.64 4.74 14.15
C SER A 100 -6.71 3.68 14.41
N THR A 101 -7.18 3.59 15.66
CA THR A 101 -8.28 2.67 16.05
C THR A 101 -9.53 2.88 15.20
N GLU A 102 -9.87 4.12 14.89
CA GLU A 102 -11.06 4.42 14.08
C GLU A 102 -10.83 4.07 12.61
N GLU A 103 -9.62 4.22 12.07
CA GLU A 103 -9.29 3.69 10.73
C GLU A 103 -9.39 2.18 10.68
N LYS A 104 -8.80 1.46 11.65
CA LYS A 104 -8.88 -0.01 11.74
C LYS A 104 -10.32 -0.52 11.76
N ARG A 105 -11.18 0.14 12.54
CA ARG A 105 -12.62 -0.21 12.59
C ARG A 105 -13.30 -0.08 11.24
N ARG A 106 -12.88 0.86 10.39
CA ARG A 106 -13.46 1.09 9.06
C ARG A 106 -12.95 0.10 8.01
N ILE A 107 -11.66 -0.18 8.03
CA ILE A 107 -11.01 -1.06 7.06
C ILE A 107 -11.12 -2.55 7.41
N LYS A 108 -11.72 -2.86 8.56
CA LYS A 108 -11.93 -4.23 9.04
C LYS A 108 -12.49 -5.12 7.93
N ASP A 109 -11.96 -6.34 7.83
CA ASP A 109 -12.36 -7.37 6.88
C ASP A 109 -12.10 -6.99 5.40
N ASN A 110 -11.39 -5.88 5.14
CA ASN A 110 -10.94 -5.47 3.82
C ASN A 110 -9.41 -5.58 3.72
N PHE A 111 -8.92 -5.85 2.53
CA PHE A 111 -7.48 -5.86 2.24
C PHE A 111 -7.09 -4.73 1.28
N PHE A 112 -5.81 -4.39 1.32
CA PHE A 112 -5.12 -3.69 0.24
C PHE A 112 -3.92 -4.55 -0.18
N ILE A 113 -3.36 -4.24 -1.33
CA ILE A 113 -2.15 -4.86 -1.84
C ILE A 113 -0.98 -3.94 -1.50
N LEU A 114 0.08 -4.51 -0.94
CA LEU A 114 1.37 -3.84 -0.77
C LEU A 114 2.36 -4.42 -1.75
N VAL A 115 3.00 -3.55 -2.52
CA VAL A 115 4.04 -3.95 -3.45
C VAL A 115 5.36 -3.34 -3.02
N LEU A 116 6.39 -4.18 -2.92
CA LEU A 116 7.72 -3.81 -2.50
C LEU A 116 8.70 -3.93 -3.65
N TYR A 117 9.50 -2.89 -3.84
CA TYR A 117 10.56 -2.85 -4.85
C TYR A 117 11.90 -2.72 -4.14
N ALA A 118 12.70 -3.77 -4.20
CA ALA A 118 13.97 -3.83 -3.50
C ALA A 118 15.16 -3.71 -4.44
N ASN A 119 16.24 -3.14 -3.95
CA ASN A 119 17.53 -3.18 -4.60
C ASN A 119 17.95 -4.64 -4.83
N SER A 120 18.33 -5.03 -6.05
CA SER A 120 18.65 -6.43 -6.33
C SER A 120 19.94 -6.94 -5.71
N GLU A 121 20.85 -6.05 -5.29
CA GLU A 121 22.10 -6.44 -4.63
C GLU A 121 21.97 -6.48 -3.12
N THR A 122 21.35 -5.44 -2.55
CA THR A 122 21.24 -5.33 -1.11
C THR A 122 19.96 -5.97 -0.60
N GLY A 123 18.87 -5.93 -1.35
CA GLY A 123 17.52 -6.30 -0.89
C GLY A 123 16.86 -5.22 -0.04
N VAL A 124 17.49 -4.05 0.15
CA VAL A 124 16.87 -2.89 0.80
C VAL A 124 15.67 -2.46 -0.02
N ILE A 125 14.52 -2.24 0.63
CA ILE A 125 13.32 -1.72 -0.03
C ILE A 125 13.57 -0.26 -0.43
N GLU A 126 13.50 0.02 -1.72
CA GLU A 126 13.72 1.36 -2.29
C GLU A 126 12.40 2.07 -2.58
N ASP A 127 11.40 1.36 -3.12
CA ASP A 127 10.08 1.90 -3.41
C ASP A 127 8.98 0.98 -2.88
N VAL A 128 7.81 1.58 -2.66
CA VAL A 128 6.59 0.91 -2.21
C VAL A 128 5.42 1.52 -2.97
N ASP A 129 4.48 0.70 -3.41
CA ASP A 129 3.14 1.14 -3.79
C ASP A 129 2.05 0.39 -3.01
N PHE A 130 0.85 0.96 -3.06
CA PHE A 130 -0.35 0.44 -2.44
C PHE A 130 -1.42 0.34 -3.51
N GLU A 131 -2.06 -0.82 -3.64
CA GLU A 131 -3.18 -1.01 -4.54
C GLU A 131 -4.47 -1.34 -3.79
N PHE A 132 -5.55 -0.69 -4.17
CA PHE A 132 -6.89 -0.91 -3.65
C PHE A 132 -7.91 -0.37 -4.67
N VAL A 133 -9.19 -0.61 -4.45
CA VAL A 133 -10.25 -0.07 -5.33
C VAL A 133 -10.89 1.17 -4.72
N THR A 134 -11.38 2.09 -5.56
CA THR A 134 -11.98 3.36 -5.16
C THR A 134 -13.15 3.20 -4.18
N PHE A 135 -13.88 2.09 -4.24
CA PHE A 135 -15.02 1.80 -3.37
C PHE A 135 -14.66 0.99 -2.11
N ASN A 136 -13.38 0.70 -1.89
CA ASN A 136 -12.87 0.05 -0.67
C ASN A 136 -12.68 1.09 0.46
N PRO A 137 -12.95 0.77 1.74
CA PRO A 137 -12.64 1.63 2.89
C PRO A 137 -11.22 2.23 2.92
N TYR A 138 -10.21 1.57 2.34
CA TYR A 138 -8.86 2.14 2.17
C TYR A 138 -8.85 3.46 1.39
N ALA A 139 -9.83 3.67 0.52
CA ALA A 139 -9.97 4.92 -0.22
C ALA A 139 -10.36 6.12 0.68
N THR A 140 -10.74 5.87 1.94
CA THR A 140 -11.05 6.89 2.96
C THR A 140 -9.89 7.14 3.93
N VAL A 141 -8.75 6.48 3.73
CA VAL A 141 -7.57 6.61 4.58
C VAL A 141 -6.68 7.76 4.06
N PRO A 142 -6.27 8.72 4.90
CA PRO A 142 -5.41 9.83 4.45
C PRO A 142 -4.03 9.36 3.95
N VAL A 143 -3.49 10.05 2.95
CA VAL A 143 -2.19 9.73 2.32
C VAL A 143 -1.02 9.68 3.33
N SER A 144 -1.12 10.42 4.44
CA SER A 144 -0.14 10.40 5.52
C SER A 144 0.00 9.03 6.21
N VAL A 145 -1.04 8.20 6.22
CA VAL A 145 -0.98 6.85 6.79
C VAL A 145 -0.12 5.96 5.90
N TYR A 146 -0.39 5.95 4.59
CA TYR A 146 0.42 5.24 3.59
C TYR A 146 1.89 5.71 3.62
N ARG A 147 2.13 7.01 3.83
CA ARG A 147 3.49 7.54 4.03
C ARG A 147 4.18 6.97 5.26
N LYS A 148 3.48 6.81 6.40
CA LYS A 148 4.06 6.17 7.60
C LYS A 148 4.45 4.72 7.32
N ILE A 149 3.60 3.99 6.59
CA ILE A 149 3.86 2.60 6.19
C ILE A 149 5.10 2.54 5.28
N GLU A 150 5.15 3.34 4.21
CA GLU A 150 6.28 3.42 3.28
C GLU A 150 7.61 3.66 4.02
N VAL A 151 7.64 4.65 4.92
CA VAL A 151 8.84 5.01 5.70
C VAL A 151 9.24 3.88 6.64
N GLY A 152 8.28 3.28 7.35
CA GLY A 152 8.55 2.18 8.28
C GLY A 152 9.12 0.95 7.56
N ILE A 153 8.54 0.58 6.43
CA ILE A 153 8.99 -0.54 5.59
C ILE A 153 10.41 -0.29 5.11
N LYS A 154 10.68 0.86 4.48
CA LYS A 154 12.01 1.18 3.91
C LYS A 154 13.11 1.27 4.96
N GLN A 155 12.76 1.55 6.21
CA GLN A 155 13.72 1.61 7.31
C GLN A 155 14.04 0.24 7.93
N LYS A 156 13.09 -0.67 7.97
CA LYS A 156 13.19 -1.90 8.77
C LYS A 156 13.27 -3.17 7.95
N LEU A 157 12.57 -3.21 6.81
CA LEU A 157 12.44 -4.42 6.02
C LEU A 157 13.51 -4.51 4.94
N ARG A 158 13.90 -5.75 4.66
CA ARG A 158 14.90 -6.08 3.66
C ARG A 158 14.63 -7.49 3.14
N LEU A 159 14.58 -7.64 1.82
CA LEU A 159 14.57 -8.96 1.17
C LEU A 159 15.99 -9.53 1.18
N VAL A 160 16.12 -10.84 1.02
CA VAL A 160 17.42 -11.49 0.84
C VAL A 160 17.54 -11.93 -0.62
N PRO A 161 18.30 -11.22 -1.47
CA PRO A 161 18.40 -11.55 -2.89
C PRO A 161 19.12 -12.89 -3.10
N THR A 162 18.55 -13.76 -3.94
CA THR A 162 19.24 -14.97 -4.42
C THR A 162 20.30 -14.61 -5.47
N ALA A 163 21.07 -15.60 -5.92
CA ALA A 163 21.97 -15.41 -7.06
C ALA A 163 21.22 -14.96 -8.33
N GLU A 164 20.00 -15.47 -8.53
CA GLU A 164 19.19 -15.11 -9.70
C GLU A 164 18.64 -13.69 -9.58
N GLY A 165 18.07 -13.32 -8.42
CA GLY A 165 17.56 -11.98 -8.20
C GLY A 165 18.61 -10.88 -8.37
N ARG A 166 19.86 -11.13 -7.96
CA ARG A 166 20.98 -10.20 -8.16
C ARG A 166 21.26 -9.88 -9.62
N ARG A 167 20.78 -10.68 -10.57
CA ARG A 167 20.94 -10.40 -12.00
C ARG A 167 19.93 -9.37 -12.52
N LEU A 168 18.89 -9.07 -11.75
CA LEU A 168 17.81 -8.16 -12.13
C LEU A 168 18.10 -6.70 -11.78
N ASN A 169 17.38 -5.76 -12.41
CA ASN A 169 17.45 -4.34 -12.10
C ASN A 169 16.85 -3.98 -10.72
N TYR A 170 15.83 -4.72 -10.28
CA TYR A 170 15.26 -4.65 -8.93
C TYR A 170 14.59 -6.00 -8.59
N LEU A 171 14.18 -6.19 -7.34
CA LEU A 171 13.34 -7.30 -6.90
C LEU A 171 11.93 -6.80 -6.63
N PHE A 172 10.96 -7.67 -6.89
CA PHE A 172 9.53 -7.37 -6.74
C PHE A 172 8.89 -8.36 -5.78
N CYS A 173 8.25 -7.87 -4.72
CA CYS A 173 7.48 -8.70 -3.77
C CYS A 173 6.06 -8.12 -3.63
N TRP A 174 5.07 -8.99 -3.76
CA TRP A 174 3.64 -8.63 -3.79
C TRP A 174 2.90 -9.34 -2.66
N ASN A 175 2.27 -8.57 -1.77
CA ASN A 175 1.61 -9.10 -0.59
C ASN A 175 0.15 -8.60 -0.47
N HIS A 176 -0.76 -9.53 -0.18
CA HIS A 176 -2.11 -9.22 0.27
C HIS A 176 -2.13 -9.02 1.78
N LEU A 177 -2.64 -7.88 2.25
CA LEU A 177 -2.59 -7.55 3.67
C LEU A 177 -3.96 -7.14 4.20
N VAL A 178 -4.30 -7.71 5.34
CA VAL A 178 -5.48 -7.37 6.15
C VAL A 178 -4.95 -6.87 7.49
N PRO A 179 -4.85 -5.55 7.70
CA PRO A 179 -4.53 -4.96 8.99
C PRO A 179 -5.52 -5.41 10.07
N GLU A 180 -4.99 -5.67 11.26
CA GLU A 180 -5.72 -6.11 12.46
C GLU A 180 -5.83 -4.99 13.50
#